data_AF-A0AA97NBE9-F1
#
_entry.id   AF-A0AA97NBE9-F1
#
_cell.length_a   1.000
_cell.length_b   1.000
_cell.length_c   1.000
_cell.angle_alpha   90.00
_cell.angle_beta   90.00
_cell.angle_gamma   90.00
#
_symmetry.space_group_name_H-M   'P 1'
#
loop_
_entity.id
_entity.type
_entity.pdbx_description
1 polymer ?
#
loop_
_entity_poly.entity_id
_entity_poly.type
_entity_poly.pdbx_seq_one_letter_code
_entity_poly.pdbx_strand_id
1 'polypeptide(L)'
;LEDLQDTFDFCYKVHYQPGEDRNKDAQYIQQLQALQAKLQNVDRQRREVLAQMQQLLGRSETLRELLQQELGAWRERQQHQCLGAPVDTNLRPLETWFTELGQGLFQLRQLLRALNDLRQKVTYERDPLVAETPLLEQRLQEQLTHLLKSAFVVEQQPSTPNAGKRPLVLRTASKFSARARLLVRLLDRSHRMETKIHIDRFRKFNILTSSSKTLLAGDSPQEGLVCDFQYLTLKEQKDSRSGKGKGTSGEGPLVVTEELHLITFTLAYAYCGLELELETTTLPFVIISNNNQFSSAWASILWFNMLSSDPR
;
A
#
# COMPACT_ATOMS: atom_id res chain seq x y z
N LEU A 1 -0.09 24.41 -19.93
CA LEU A 1 -1.44 24.05 -20.44
C LEU A 1 -2.51 24.97 -19.86
N GLU A 2 -2.59 25.12 -18.53
CA GLU A 2 -3.55 26.00 -17.87
C GLU A 2 -3.52 27.44 -18.42
N ASP A 3 -2.36 28.11 -18.46
CA ASP A 3 -2.24 29.47 -19.02
C ASP A 3 -2.75 29.61 -20.47
N LEU A 4 -2.51 28.58 -21.30
CA LEU A 4 -2.97 28.56 -22.69
C LEU A 4 -4.49 28.49 -22.77
N GLN A 5 -5.09 27.70 -21.86
CA GLN A 5 -6.52 27.55 -21.77
C GLN A 5 -7.20 28.80 -21.19
N ASP A 6 -6.62 29.41 -20.17
CA ASP A 6 -7.13 30.66 -19.59
C ASP A 6 -7.03 31.81 -20.61
N THR A 7 -5.94 31.86 -21.39
CA THR A 7 -5.79 32.80 -22.51
C THR A 7 -6.85 32.57 -23.58
N PHE A 8 -7.15 31.30 -23.90
CA PHE A 8 -8.23 30.97 -24.84
C PHE A 8 -9.60 31.39 -24.29
N ASP A 9 -9.91 31.04 -23.04
CA ASP A 9 -11.19 31.35 -22.39
C ASP A 9 -11.44 32.86 -22.32
N PHE A 10 -10.41 33.65 -21.97
CA PHE A 10 -10.47 35.11 -22.01
C PHE A 10 -10.79 35.63 -23.42
N CYS A 11 -10.00 35.21 -24.43
CA CYS A 11 -10.23 35.64 -25.80
C CYS A 11 -11.63 35.22 -26.30
N TYR A 12 -12.09 34.02 -25.95
CA TYR A 12 -13.39 33.51 -26.35
C TYR A 12 -14.51 34.39 -25.78
N LYS A 13 -14.47 34.69 -24.49
CA LYS A 13 -15.46 35.56 -23.83
C LYS A 13 -15.49 36.99 -24.39
N VAL A 14 -14.33 37.52 -24.82
CA VAL A 14 -14.24 38.89 -25.36
C VAL A 14 -14.69 38.96 -26.82
N HIS A 15 -14.28 38.00 -27.64
CA HIS A 15 -14.43 38.08 -29.09
C HIS A 15 -15.59 37.28 -29.66
N TYR A 16 -16.09 36.26 -28.97
CA TYR A 16 -17.21 35.45 -29.46
C TYR A 16 -18.55 36.07 -29.05
N GLN A 17 -19.34 36.54 -30.03
CA GLN A 17 -20.64 37.17 -29.83
C GLN A 17 -21.72 36.34 -30.56
N PRO A 18 -22.39 35.38 -29.88
CA PRO A 18 -23.41 34.56 -30.50
C PRO A 18 -24.64 35.40 -30.88
N GLY A 19 -25.15 35.24 -32.10
CA GLY A 19 -26.42 35.84 -32.56
C GLY A 19 -26.31 37.12 -33.39
N GLU A 20 -25.12 37.70 -33.55
CA GLU A 20 -24.90 38.79 -34.52
C GLU A 20 -24.43 38.22 -35.87
N ASP A 21 -25.18 38.47 -36.95
CA ASP A 21 -24.83 38.00 -38.31
C ASP A 21 -23.71 38.87 -38.92
N ARG A 22 -22.51 38.74 -38.35
CA ARG A 22 -21.27 39.42 -38.76
C ARG A 22 -20.43 38.58 -39.73
N ASN A 23 -21.04 37.61 -40.42
CA ASN A 23 -20.36 36.69 -41.34
C ASN A 23 -19.68 37.40 -42.54
N LYS A 24 -19.89 38.71 -42.73
CA LYS A 24 -19.23 39.52 -43.76
C LYS A 24 -18.14 40.45 -43.21
N ASP A 25 -17.96 40.51 -41.90
CA ASP A 25 -16.94 41.35 -41.26
C ASP A 25 -15.59 40.61 -41.26
N ALA A 26 -14.65 41.11 -42.07
CA ALA A 26 -13.31 40.55 -42.19
C ALA A 26 -12.53 40.54 -40.86
N GLN A 27 -12.74 41.55 -40.00
CA GLN A 27 -12.07 41.61 -38.70
C GLN A 27 -12.61 40.53 -37.75
N TYR A 28 -13.93 40.33 -37.75
CA TYR A 28 -14.57 39.29 -36.95
C TYR A 28 -14.13 37.88 -37.39
N ILE A 29 -14.07 37.64 -38.71
CA ILE A 29 -13.55 36.36 -39.26
C ILE A 29 -12.11 36.12 -38.83
N GLN A 30 -11.24 37.14 -38.87
CA GLN A 30 -9.85 37.02 -38.43
C GLN A 30 -9.73 36.71 -36.93
N GLN A 31 -10.59 37.32 -36.10
CA GLN A 31 -10.65 37.02 -34.67
C GLN A 31 -11.10 35.57 -34.40
N LEU A 32 -12.10 35.08 -35.13
CA LEU A 32 -12.55 33.68 -35.04
C LEU A 32 -11.44 32.70 -35.45
N GLN A 33 -10.68 33.00 -36.51
CA GLN A 33 -9.54 32.18 -36.91
C GLN A 33 -8.45 32.15 -35.82
N ALA A 34 -8.16 33.29 -35.18
CA ALA A 34 -7.21 33.35 -34.08
C ALA A 34 -7.67 32.54 -32.85
N LEU A 35 -8.98 32.58 -32.53
CA LEU A 35 -9.58 31.74 -31.49
C LEU A 35 -9.46 30.25 -31.81
N GLN A 36 -9.74 29.86 -33.05
CA GLN A 36 -9.61 28.47 -33.50
C GLN A 36 -8.16 27.98 -33.39
N ALA A 37 -7.18 28.81 -33.78
CA ALA A 37 -5.76 28.47 -33.64
C ALA A 37 -5.34 28.29 -32.17
N LYS A 38 -5.85 29.13 -31.26
CA LYS A 38 -5.64 28.98 -29.81
C LYS A 38 -6.23 27.67 -29.29
N LEU A 39 -7.45 27.32 -29.69
CA LEU A 39 -8.10 26.06 -29.29
C LEU A 39 -7.34 24.83 -29.82
N GLN A 40 -6.88 24.87 -31.07
CA GLN A 40 -6.05 23.81 -31.64
C GLN A 40 -4.73 23.64 -30.87
N ASN A 41 -4.13 24.74 -30.40
CA ASN A 41 -2.94 24.67 -29.56
C ASN A 41 -3.25 24.03 -28.19
N VAL A 42 -4.41 24.33 -27.59
CA VAL A 42 -4.87 23.68 -26.36
C VAL A 42 -5.09 22.18 -26.56
N ASP A 43 -5.76 21.76 -27.64
CA ASP A 43 -5.94 20.33 -27.98
C ASP A 43 -4.60 19.61 -28.15
N ARG A 44 -3.68 20.18 -28.94
CA ARG A 44 -2.33 19.63 -29.12
C ARG A 44 -1.62 19.44 -27.79
N GLN A 45 -1.68 20.44 -26.90
CA GLN A 45 -1.05 20.36 -25.58
C GLN A 45 -1.74 19.35 -24.65
N ARG A 46 -3.06 19.19 -24.71
CA ARG A 46 -3.77 18.14 -23.96
C ARG A 46 -3.32 16.76 -24.39
N ARG A 47 -3.24 16.50 -25.70
CA ARG A 47 -2.74 15.21 -26.25
C ARG A 47 -1.30 14.94 -25.83
N GLU A 48 -0.44 15.95 -25.89
CA GLU A 48 0.97 15.82 -25.49
C GLU A 48 1.12 15.48 -24.01
N VAL A 49 0.39 16.17 -23.12
CA VAL A 49 0.39 15.88 -21.68
C VAL A 49 -0.12 14.47 -21.41
N LEU A 50 -1.24 14.06 -22.02
CA LEU A 50 -1.80 12.71 -21.87
C LEU A 50 -0.81 11.63 -22.31
N ALA A 51 -0.14 11.82 -23.46
CA ALA A 51 0.86 10.89 -23.96
C ALA A 51 2.06 10.77 -23.00
N GLN A 52 2.55 11.89 -22.46
CA GLN A 52 3.63 11.89 -21.46
C GLN A 52 3.21 11.18 -20.17
N MET A 53 1.97 11.41 -19.69
CA MET A 53 1.44 10.73 -18.51
C MET A 53 1.30 9.22 -18.73
N GLN A 54 0.81 8.79 -19.89
CA GLN A 54 0.75 7.37 -20.26
C GLN A 54 2.14 6.72 -20.26
N GLN A 55 3.14 7.42 -20.80
CA GLN A 55 4.52 6.94 -20.83
C GLN A 55 5.13 6.85 -19.44
N LEU A 56 4.95 7.87 -18.60
CA LEU A 56 5.42 7.89 -17.22
C LEU A 56 4.79 6.76 -16.41
N LEU A 57 3.47 6.59 -16.53
CA LEU A 57 2.75 5.49 -15.90
C LEU A 57 3.30 4.13 -16.35
N GLY A 58 3.57 3.97 -17.66
CA GLY A 58 4.24 2.79 -18.23
C GLY A 58 5.59 2.49 -17.58
N ARG A 59 6.45 3.50 -17.41
CA ARG A 59 7.75 3.34 -16.74
C ARG A 59 7.61 3.02 -15.25
N SER A 60 6.62 3.61 -14.58
CA SER A 60 6.32 3.31 -13.18
C SER A 60 5.90 1.85 -12.96
N GLU A 61 5.23 1.21 -13.94
CA GLU A 61 4.89 -0.22 -13.83
C GLU A 61 6.14 -1.09 -13.83
N THR A 62 7.09 -0.82 -14.73
CA THR A 62 8.37 -1.53 -14.79
C THR A 62 9.18 -1.37 -13.49
N LEU A 63 9.21 -0.15 -12.93
CA LEU A 63 9.86 0.10 -11.64
C LEU A 63 9.17 -0.66 -10.50
N ARG A 64 7.84 -0.70 -10.50
CA ARG A 64 7.07 -1.45 -9.49
C ARG A 64 7.37 -2.94 -9.56
N GLU A 65 7.51 -3.53 -10.74
CA GLU A 65 7.89 -4.94 -10.92
C GLU A 65 9.28 -5.22 -10.33
N LEU A 66 10.25 -4.34 -10.59
CA LEU A 66 11.58 -4.43 -9.98
C LEU A 66 11.50 -4.35 -8.44
N LEU A 67 10.73 -3.40 -7.89
CA LEU A 67 10.55 -3.29 -6.44
C LEU A 67 9.90 -4.53 -5.84
N GLN A 68 9.00 -5.18 -6.57
CA GLN A 68 8.37 -6.42 -6.11
C GLN A 68 9.38 -7.57 -6.04
N GLN A 69 10.30 -7.66 -6.99
CA GLN A 69 11.40 -8.63 -6.96
C GLN A 69 12.35 -8.37 -5.78
N GLU A 70 12.80 -7.12 -5.62
CA GLU A 70 13.69 -6.72 -4.52
C GLU A 70 13.04 -6.93 -3.15
N LEU A 71 11.74 -6.66 -3.04
CA LEU A 71 10.97 -6.93 -1.83
C LEU A 71 10.85 -8.43 -1.57
N GLY A 72 10.62 -9.25 -2.60
CA GLY A 72 10.64 -10.71 -2.50
C GLY A 72 11.97 -11.23 -1.96
N ALA A 73 13.08 -10.78 -2.53
CA ALA A 73 14.43 -11.12 -2.07
C ALA A 73 14.68 -10.65 -0.63
N TRP A 74 14.14 -9.50 -0.22
CA TRP A 74 14.21 -9.07 1.18
C TRP A 74 13.41 -9.98 2.12
N ARG A 75 12.21 -10.43 1.72
CA ARG A 75 11.40 -11.37 2.53
C ARG A 75 12.13 -12.70 2.74
N GLU A 76 12.78 -13.22 1.70
CA GLU A 76 13.63 -14.42 1.80
C GLU A 76 14.80 -14.21 2.77
N ARG A 77 15.49 -13.06 2.68
CA ARG A 77 16.54 -12.71 3.65
C ARG A 77 15.98 -12.62 5.07
N GLN A 78 14.81 -12.02 5.27
CA GLN A 78 14.18 -11.95 6.60
C GLN A 78 13.85 -13.34 7.15
N GLN A 79 13.32 -14.23 6.31
CA GLN A 79 13.05 -15.62 6.66
C GLN A 79 14.34 -16.34 7.10
N HIS A 80 15.41 -16.23 6.32
CA HIS A 80 16.71 -16.80 6.71
C HIS A 80 17.29 -16.19 7.99
N GLN A 81 17.13 -14.87 8.20
CA GLN A 81 17.52 -14.21 9.43
C GLN A 81 16.78 -14.77 10.64
N CYS A 82 15.48 -15.07 10.48
CA CYS A 82 14.68 -15.70 11.54
C CYS A 82 15.21 -17.09 11.92
N LEU A 83 15.84 -17.80 10.98
CA LEU A 83 16.49 -19.09 11.23
C LEU A 83 17.94 -18.97 11.75
N GLY A 84 18.42 -17.75 11.95
CA GLY A 84 19.74 -17.46 12.52
C GLY A 84 20.84 -17.18 11.50
N ALA A 85 20.51 -17.03 10.21
CA ALA A 85 21.49 -16.65 9.20
C ALA A 85 21.98 -15.19 9.41
N PRO A 86 23.28 -14.91 9.24
CA PRO A 86 23.84 -13.56 9.39
C PRO A 86 23.61 -12.74 8.11
N VAL A 87 22.35 -12.46 7.78
CA VAL A 87 21.96 -11.70 6.59
C VAL A 87 21.47 -10.30 6.96
N ASP A 88 21.71 -9.34 6.05
CA ASP A 88 21.21 -7.97 6.19
C ASP A 88 19.74 -7.89 5.74
N THR A 89 18.92 -7.31 6.62
CA THR A 89 17.48 -7.10 6.43
C THR A 89 17.11 -5.62 6.54
N ASN A 90 18.09 -4.72 6.40
CA ASN A 90 17.87 -3.28 6.38
C ASN A 90 16.88 -2.87 5.27
N LEU A 91 15.74 -2.31 5.68
CA LEU A 91 14.66 -1.86 4.79
C LEU A 91 14.88 -0.49 4.17
N ARG A 92 15.88 0.30 4.61
CA ARG A 92 16.04 1.71 4.19
C ARG A 92 16.15 1.93 2.67
N PRO A 93 16.88 1.09 1.89
CA PRO A 93 16.91 1.25 0.44
C PRO A 93 15.52 1.04 -0.18
N LEU A 94 14.82 -0.01 0.23
CA LEU A 94 13.45 -0.29 -0.22
C LEU A 94 12.50 0.84 0.17
N GLU A 95 12.53 1.29 1.42
CA GLU A 95 11.70 2.42 1.88
C GLU A 95 11.91 3.67 1.01
N THR A 96 13.17 4.00 0.69
CA THR A 96 13.49 5.09 -0.23
C THR A 96 12.82 4.89 -1.59
N TRP A 97 13.06 3.75 -2.23
CA TRP A 97 12.55 3.53 -3.59
C TRP A 97 11.03 3.43 -3.66
N PHE A 98 10.39 2.77 -2.69
CA PHE A 98 8.93 2.73 -2.56
C PHE A 98 8.35 4.13 -2.34
N THR A 99 8.99 4.95 -1.50
CA THR A 99 8.56 6.31 -1.23
C THR A 99 8.67 7.20 -2.48
N GLU A 100 9.80 7.17 -3.19
CA GLU A 100 10.00 7.96 -4.42
C GLU A 100 9.01 7.57 -5.52
N LEU A 101 8.80 6.26 -5.74
CA LEU A 101 7.79 5.80 -6.70
C LEU A 101 6.38 6.22 -6.27
N GLY A 102 6.05 6.08 -4.97
CA GLY A 102 4.78 6.52 -4.42
C GLY A 102 4.54 8.01 -4.62
N GLN A 103 5.55 8.85 -4.37
CA GLN A 103 5.49 10.30 -4.59
C GLN A 103 5.17 10.62 -6.05
N GLY A 104 5.89 10.01 -7.00
CA GLY A 104 5.65 10.20 -8.43
C GLY A 104 4.22 9.81 -8.84
N LEU A 105 3.71 8.68 -8.35
CA LEU A 105 2.34 8.24 -8.64
C LEU A 105 1.28 9.19 -8.03
N PHE A 106 1.49 9.68 -6.81
CA PHE A 106 0.58 10.66 -6.21
C PHE A 106 0.62 12.02 -6.90
N GLN A 107 1.80 12.46 -7.39
CA GLN A 107 1.92 13.65 -8.23
C GLN A 107 1.14 13.48 -9.54
N LEU A 108 1.27 12.34 -10.23
CA LEU A 108 0.45 12.03 -11.41
C LEU A 108 -1.05 12.08 -11.09
N ARG A 109 -1.46 11.62 -9.90
CA ARG A 109 -2.86 11.68 -9.48
C ARG A 109 -3.36 13.11 -9.30
N GLN A 110 -2.54 13.98 -8.73
CA GLN A 110 -2.86 15.41 -8.61
C GLN A 110 -2.93 16.09 -9.99
N LEU A 111 -2.02 15.74 -10.91
CA LEU A 111 -2.06 16.24 -12.29
C LEU A 111 -3.34 15.79 -13.03
N LEU A 112 -3.79 14.54 -12.85
CA LEU A 112 -5.06 14.07 -13.44
C LEU A 112 -6.26 14.87 -12.90
N ARG A 113 -6.28 15.19 -11.61
CA ARG A 113 -7.32 16.06 -11.02
C ARG A 113 -7.30 17.45 -11.66
N ALA A 114 -6.13 18.07 -11.78
CA ALA A 114 -5.99 19.36 -12.43
C ALA A 114 -6.44 19.33 -13.91
N LEU A 115 -6.15 18.25 -14.64
CA LEU A 115 -6.65 18.06 -16.00
C LEU A 115 -8.19 17.95 -16.06
N ASN A 116 -8.81 17.26 -15.10
CA ASN A 116 -10.26 17.21 -15.00
C ASN A 116 -10.86 18.58 -14.69
N ASP A 117 -10.23 19.40 -13.84
CA ASP A 117 -10.67 20.77 -13.57
C ASP A 117 -10.56 21.64 -14.84
N LEU A 118 -9.48 21.51 -15.60
CA LEU A 118 -9.34 22.17 -16.91
C LEU A 118 -10.40 21.68 -17.90
N ARG A 119 -10.74 20.39 -17.91
CA ARG A 119 -11.82 19.85 -18.73
C ARG A 119 -13.17 20.46 -18.37
N GLN A 120 -13.46 20.68 -17.08
CA GLN A 120 -14.71 21.32 -16.64
C GLN A 120 -14.82 22.77 -17.13
N LYS A 121 -13.70 23.49 -17.23
CA LYS A 121 -13.67 24.87 -17.73
C LYS A 121 -13.87 24.94 -19.26
N VAL A 122 -13.20 24.07 -20.01
CA VAL A 122 -13.26 24.05 -21.49
C VAL A 122 -13.31 22.61 -22.00
N THR A 123 -14.32 22.28 -22.79
CA THR A 123 -14.42 20.99 -23.49
C THR A 123 -15.00 21.18 -24.89
N TYR A 124 -14.88 20.17 -25.73
CA TYR A 124 -15.26 20.20 -27.14
C TYR A 124 -15.49 18.79 -27.69
N GLU A 125 -16.01 18.70 -28.93
CA GLU A 125 -16.19 17.41 -29.60
C GLU A 125 -14.84 16.68 -29.74
N ARG A 126 -14.78 15.42 -29.32
CA ARG A 126 -13.57 14.58 -29.35
C ARG A 126 -12.42 15.11 -28.50
N ASP A 127 -12.74 15.82 -27.42
CA ASP A 127 -11.78 16.22 -26.38
C ASP A 127 -11.07 14.98 -25.80
N PRO A 128 -9.74 14.88 -25.94
CA PRO A 128 -9.00 13.71 -25.46
C PRO A 128 -9.06 13.59 -23.93
N LEU A 129 -9.28 14.68 -23.19
CA LEU A 129 -9.47 14.63 -21.74
C LEU A 129 -10.78 13.94 -21.33
N VAL A 130 -11.78 13.85 -22.21
CA VAL A 130 -13.01 13.11 -21.92
C VAL A 130 -12.79 11.61 -22.09
N ALA A 131 -12.07 11.22 -23.15
CA ALA A 131 -11.86 9.83 -23.50
C ALA A 131 -10.76 9.13 -22.66
N GLU A 132 -9.66 9.83 -22.39
CA GLU A 132 -8.44 9.19 -21.88
C GLU A 132 -8.23 9.34 -20.36
N THR A 133 -8.70 10.43 -19.73
CA THR A 133 -8.47 10.62 -18.28
C THR A 133 -9.09 9.52 -17.41
N PRO A 134 -10.31 9.00 -17.67
CA PRO A 134 -10.87 7.95 -16.82
C PRO A 134 -10.05 6.65 -16.85
N LEU A 135 -9.50 6.31 -18.03
CA LEU A 135 -8.65 5.12 -18.20
C LEU A 135 -7.32 5.29 -17.46
N LEU A 136 -6.72 6.48 -17.54
CA LEU A 136 -5.50 6.81 -16.80
C LEU A 136 -5.73 6.80 -15.29
N GLU A 137 -6.85 7.33 -14.81
CA GLU A 137 -7.22 7.32 -13.40
C GLU A 137 -7.38 5.91 -12.86
N GLN A 138 -8.08 5.04 -13.59
CA GLN A 138 -8.25 3.65 -13.21
C GLN A 138 -6.89 2.95 -13.10
N ARG A 139 -6.07 3.03 -14.15
CA ARG A 139 -4.74 2.38 -14.18
C ARG A 139 -3.83 2.92 -13.08
N LEU A 140 -3.84 4.23 -12.83
CA LEU A 140 -3.08 4.85 -11.74
C LEU A 140 -3.57 4.40 -10.36
N GLN A 141 -4.88 4.25 -10.17
CA GLN A 141 -5.44 3.77 -8.91
C GLN A 141 -5.07 2.30 -8.65
N GLU A 142 -5.10 1.44 -9.67
CA GLU A 142 -4.63 0.06 -9.58
C GLU A 142 -3.13 0.00 -9.23
N GLN A 143 -2.32 0.85 -9.87
CA GLN A 143 -0.89 1.00 -9.59
C GLN A 143 -0.60 1.37 -8.13
N LEU A 144 -1.24 2.44 -7.64
CA LEU A 144 -1.12 2.91 -6.26
C LEU A 144 -1.57 1.85 -5.27
N THR A 145 -2.69 1.18 -5.55
CA THR A 145 -3.24 0.13 -4.70
C THR A 145 -2.25 -1.03 -4.57
N HIS A 146 -1.70 -1.50 -5.68
CA HIS A 146 -0.71 -2.58 -5.68
C HIS A 146 0.56 -2.19 -4.94
N LEU A 147 1.10 -0.99 -5.22
CA LEU A 147 2.29 -0.46 -4.55
C LEU A 147 2.08 -0.42 -3.03
N LEU A 148 1.01 0.22 -2.56
CA LEU A 148 0.72 0.40 -1.14
C LEU A 148 0.48 -0.92 -0.41
N LYS A 149 -0.28 -1.85 -1.02
CA LYS A 149 -0.48 -3.18 -0.45
C LYS A 149 0.83 -3.96 -0.33
N SER A 150 1.70 -3.89 -1.34
CA SER A 150 3.01 -4.56 -1.27
C SER A 150 3.97 -3.90 -0.28
N ALA A 151 3.86 -2.58 -0.07
CA ALA A 151 4.72 -1.80 0.80
C ALA A 151 4.46 -2.00 2.30
N PHE A 152 3.34 -2.59 2.69
CA PHE A 152 3.06 -2.87 4.10
C PHE A 152 3.62 -4.23 4.50
N VAL A 153 4.66 -4.21 5.33
CA VAL A 153 5.48 -5.40 5.63
C VAL A 153 5.65 -5.59 7.13
N VAL A 154 5.84 -6.82 7.57
CA VAL A 154 6.28 -7.12 8.93
C VAL A 154 7.79 -6.92 8.99
N GLU A 155 8.27 -5.87 9.65
CA GLU A 155 9.71 -5.58 9.83
C GLU A 155 10.33 -6.47 10.91
N GLN A 156 9.63 -6.65 12.04
CA GLN A 156 10.06 -7.51 13.13
C GLN A 156 9.03 -8.61 13.36
N GLN A 157 9.43 -9.84 13.07
CA GLN A 157 8.62 -11.03 13.32
C GLN A 157 8.38 -11.25 14.83
N PRO A 158 7.28 -11.93 15.23
CA PRO A 158 6.96 -12.15 16.63
C PRO A 158 8.10 -12.82 17.40
N SER A 159 8.56 -12.14 18.45
CA SER A 159 9.70 -12.57 19.24
C SER A 159 9.59 -12.12 20.69
N THR A 160 10.19 -12.87 21.61
CA THR A 160 10.24 -12.51 23.04
C THR A 160 11.56 -11.78 23.37
N PRO A 161 11.57 -10.80 24.29
CA PRO A 161 12.74 -9.93 24.53
C PRO A 161 14.05 -10.65 24.91
N ASN A 162 13.96 -11.82 25.55
CA ASN A 162 15.11 -12.57 26.06
C ASN A 162 15.38 -13.87 25.27
N ALA A 163 14.69 -14.12 24.16
CA ALA A 163 14.92 -15.31 23.35
C ALA A 163 16.14 -15.11 22.45
N GLY A 164 17.31 -15.53 22.93
CA GLY A 164 18.47 -15.70 22.08
C GLY A 164 18.14 -16.50 20.82
N LYS A 165 18.11 -15.80 19.67
CA LYS A 165 18.23 -16.32 18.29
C LYS A 165 17.10 -17.21 17.75
N ARG A 166 15.90 -17.26 18.34
CA ARG A 166 14.80 -18.11 17.84
C ARG A 166 13.44 -17.40 17.86
N PRO A 167 13.20 -16.47 16.92
CA PRO A 167 11.88 -15.86 16.71
C PRO A 167 10.85 -16.93 16.27
N LEU A 168 9.56 -16.58 16.20
CA LEU A 168 8.47 -17.46 15.74
C LEU A 168 8.12 -18.66 16.66
N VAL A 169 8.66 -18.70 17.89
CA VAL A 169 8.16 -19.59 18.95
C VAL A 169 7.75 -18.75 20.14
N LEU A 170 6.45 -18.63 20.37
CA LEU A 170 5.89 -17.81 21.43
C LEU A 170 5.39 -18.68 22.57
N ARG A 171 5.54 -18.22 23.81
CA ARG A 171 4.97 -18.89 24.97
C ARG A 171 3.74 -18.15 25.48
N THR A 172 2.67 -18.88 25.77
CA THR A 172 1.47 -18.32 26.40
C THR A 172 1.84 -17.57 27.68
N ALA A 173 1.12 -16.48 27.99
CA ALA A 173 1.38 -15.60 29.13
C ALA A 173 2.77 -14.92 29.15
N SER A 174 3.60 -15.09 28.12
CA SER A 174 4.87 -14.37 27.98
C SER A 174 4.71 -13.14 27.11
N LYS A 175 5.45 -12.08 27.45
CA LYS A 175 5.48 -10.85 26.67
C LYS A 175 6.27 -11.07 25.38
N PHE A 176 5.71 -10.62 24.26
CA PHE A 176 6.38 -10.61 22.97
C PHE A 176 6.18 -9.26 22.27
N SER A 177 6.92 -9.04 21.19
CA SER A 177 6.82 -7.88 20.33
C SER A 177 6.73 -8.30 18.87
N ALA A 178 6.03 -7.50 18.08
CA ALA A 178 5.99 -7.59 16.63
C ALA A 178 5.82 -6.19 16.04
N ARG A 179 6.41 -5.96 14.86
CA ARG A 179 6.45 -4.63 14.25
C ARG A 179 6.14 -4.72 12.76
N ALA A 180 5.17 -3.93 12.31
CA ALA A 180 4.94 -3.69 10.89
C ALA A 180 5.47 -2.31 10.47
N ARG A 181 5.81 -2.16 9.19
CA ARG A 181 6.30 -0.93 8.58
C ARG A 181 5.58 -0.72 7.25
N LEU A 182 5.22 0.53 6.97
CA LEU A 182 4.82 0.96 5.64
C LEU A 182 6.03 1.60 4.94
N LEU A 183 6.49 0.97 3.85
CA LEU A 183 7.67 1.42 3.09
C LEU A 183 7.41 2.71 2.29
N VAL A 184 6.14 3.06 2.04
CA VAL A 184 5.77 4.34 1.41
C VAL A 184 5.60 5.38 2.50
N ARG A 185 6.60 6.25 2.68
CA ARG A 185 6.64 7.26 3.74
C ARG A 185 5.83 8.52 3.40
N LEU A 186 4.55 8.33 3.10
CA LEU A 186 3.60 9.39 2.77
C LEU A 186 2.47 9.43 3.78
N LEU A 187 2.47 10.48 4.60
CA LEU A 187 1.51 10.70 5.67
C LEU A 187 0.96 12.11 5.56
N ASP A 188 -0.37 12.23 5.65
CA ASP A 188 -1.02 13.50 5.87
C ASP A 188 -1.18 13.71 7.38
N ARG A 189 -0.51 14.73 7.92
CA ARG A 189 -0.55 15.02 9.36
C ARG A 189 -1.95 15.41 9.87
N SER A 190 -2.86 15.79 8.97
CA SER A 190 -4.25 16.10 9.31
C SER A 190 -5.13 14.86 9.47
N HIS A 191 -4.72 13.72 8.89
CA HIS A 191 -5.48 12.48 8.92
C HIS A 191 -4.76 11.44 9.79
N ARG A 192 -5.45 10.93 10.81
CA ARG A 192 -4.93 9.86 11.67
C ARG A 192 -5.19 8.51 11.02
N MET A 193 -4.12 7.77 10.73
CA MET A 193 -4.22 6.37 10.31
C MET A 193 -4.21 5.46 11.54
N GLU A 194 -5.13 4.49 11.60
CA GLU A 194 -5.20 3.51 12.69
C GLU A 194 -4.66 2.16 12.21
N THR A 195 -3.79 1.55 13.02
CA THR A 195 -3.33 0.16 12.83
C THR A 195 -3.97 -0.75 13.86
N LYS A 196 -4.39 -1.94 13.43
CA LYS A 196 -4.90 -3.00 14.29
C LYS A 196 -4.06 -4.25 14.14
N ILE A 197 -4.02 -5.07 15.18
CA ILE A 197 -3.33 -6.36 15.21
C ILE A 197 -4.30 -7.45 15.67
N HIS A 198 -4.34 -8.56 14.95
CA HIS A 198 -5.16 -9.72 15.30
C HIS A 198 -4.44 -11.03 14.98
N ILE A 199 -4.82 -12.10 15.67
CA ILE A 199 -4.29 -13.45 15.46
C ILE A 199 -5.38 -14.32 14.81
N ASP A 200 -4.96 -15.31 14.03
CA ASP A 200 -5.84 -16.24 13.33
C ASP A 200 -6.75 -17.08 14.25
N ARG A 201 -7.69 -17.80 13.62
CA ARG A 201 -8.81 -18.49 14.29
C ARG A 201 -8.55 -19.97 14.60
N PHE A 202 -7.38 -20.52 14.29
CA PHE A 202 -6.93 -21.79 14.91
C PHE A 202 -6.80 -21.59 16.42
N ARG A 203 -6.79 -22.66 17.24
CA ARG A 203 -7.15 -22.65 18.69
C ARG A 203 -7.20 -21.24 19.27
N LYS A 204 -8.40 -20.66 19.40
CA LYS A 204 -8.56 -19.20 19.54
C LYS A 204 -7.63 -18.62 20.61
N PHE A 205 -6.69 -17.77 20.22
CA PHE A 205 -5.88 -16.98 21.14
C PHE A 205 -6.34 -15.54 21.11
N ASN A 206 -6.33 -14.89 22.27
CA ASN A 206 -6.53 -13.44 22.35
C ASN A 206 -5.19 -12.76 22.58
N ILE A 207 -4.93 -11.71 21.79
CA ILE A 207 -3.86 -10.76 22.08
C ILE A 207 -4.36 -9.86 23.21
N LEU A 208 -3.77 -10.01 24.39
CA LEU A 208 -4.00 -9.14 25.53
C LEU A 208 -3.09 -7.91 25.41
N THR A 209 -3.62 -6.72 25.74
CA THR A 209 -3.12 -5.34 25.55
C THR A 209 -3.76 -4.59 24.37
N SER A 210 -3.39 -3.32 24.12
CA SER A 210 -3.97 -2.49 23.07
C SER A 210 -3.78 -3.13 21.69
N SER A 211 -4.85 -3.67 21.13
CA SER A 211 -4.88 -4.29 19.81
C SER A 211 -4.98 -3.26 18.68
N SER A 212 -5.05 -1.96 19.01
CA SER A 212 -4.92 -0.88 18.05
C SER A 212 -3.94 0.19 18.51
N LYS A 213 -3.32 0.86 17.53
CA LYS A 213 -2.39 1.98 17.70
C LYS A 213 -2.58 2.96 16.55
N THR A 214 -2.51 4.25 16.85
CA THR A 214 -2.38 5.27 15.80
C THR A 214 -0.99 5.19 15.20
N LEU A 215 -0.90 5.20 13.88
CA LEU A 215 0.36 5.23 13.17
C LEU A 215 0.96 6.63 13.34
N LEU A 216 2.08 6.70 14.05
CA LEU A 216 2.83 7.94 14.23
C LEU A 216 4.03 7.89 13.29
N ALA A 217 4.27 8.99 12.57
CA ALA A 217 5.60 9.21 12.02
C ALA A 217 6.54 9.39 13.21
N GLY A 218 7.61 8.61 13.29
CA GLY A 218 8.56 8.79 14.38
C GLY A 218 9.16 10.20 14.36
N ASP A 219 9.56 10.68 15.54
CA ASP A 219 10.08 12.03 15.72
C ASP A 219 11.43 12.21 15.00
N SER A 220 12.11 11.11 14.70
CA SER A 220 13.32 11.09 13.88
C SER A 220 13.04 10.70 12.43
N PRO A 221 13.75 11.30 11.45
CA PRO A 221 13.66 10.88 10.04
C PRO A 221 14.09 9.42 9.81
N GLN A 222 14.67 8.75 10.80
CA GLN A 222 15.09 7.35 10.76
C GLN A 222 13.98 6.37 11.18
N GLU A 223 12.95 6.81 11.90
CA GLU A 223 11.93 5.91 12.44
C GLU A 223 10.89 5.45 11.41
N GLY A 224 10.73 6.17 10.29
CA GLY A 224 9.79 5.80 9.23
C GLY A 224 8.33 5.74 9.69
N LEU A 225 7.47 5.04 8.93
CA LEU A 225 6.07 4.79 9.28
C LEU A 225 5.92 3.39 9.87
N VAL A 226 5.97 3.29 11.19
CA VAL A 226 6.08 2.03 11.92
C VAL A 226 4.92 1.82 12.89
N CYS A 227 4.46 0.58 12.93
CA CYS A 227 3.44 0.08 13.85
C CYS A 227 4.11 -0.88 14.84
N ASP A 228 4.69 -0.34 15.91
CA ASP A 228 5.42 -1.13 16.89
C ASP A 228 4.50 -1.62 18.02
N PHE A 229 4.24 -2.93 18.09
CA PHE A 229 3.47 -3.53 19.18
C PHE A 229 4.40 -4.27 20.14
N GLN A 230 4.58 -3.68 21.32
CA GLN A 230 5.42 -4.23 22.38
C GLN A 230 4.56 -4.74 23.54
N TYR A 231 5.13 -5.68 24.31
CA TYR A 231 4.51 -6.24 25.50
C TYR A 231 3.15 -6.94 25.27
N LEU A 232 2.93 -7.42 24.04
CA LEU A 232 1.78 -8.26 23.70
C LEU A 232 1.83 -9.56 24.50
N THR A 233 0.68 -10.13 24.83
CA THR A 233 0.60 -11.43 25.52
C THR A 233 -0.52 -12.27 24.92
N LEU A 234 -0.28 -13.56 24.70
CA LEU A 234 -1.30 -14.49 24.19
C LEU A 234 -1.97 -15.25 25.34
N LYS A 235 -3.30 -15.31 25.30
CA LYS A 235 -4.11 -16.14 26.19
C LYS A 235 -5.03 -17.04 25.37
N GLU A 236 -4.95 -18.34 25.62
CA GLU A 236 -5.84 -19.32 25.02
C GLU A 236 -7.29 -19.09 25.46
N GLN A 237 -8.19 -19.03 24.50
CA GLN A 237 -9.62 -19.01 24.72
C GLN A 237 -10.14 -20.44 24.78
N LYS A 238 -10.42 -20.90 25.99
CA LYS A 238 -11.12 -22.17 26.19
C LYS A 238 -12.58 -22.00 25.79
N ASP A 239 -12.94 -22.44 24.60
CA ASP A 239 -14.35 -22.52 24.20
C ASP A 239 -15.06 -23.53 25.12
N SER A 240 -15.95 -23.02 25.98
CA SER A 240 -16.72 -23.82 26.96
C SER A 240 -17.82 -24.69 26.30
N ARG A 241 -17.77 -24.87 24.97
CA ARG A 241 -18.82 -25.51 24.16
C ARG A 241 -18.34 -26.69 23.32
N SER A 242 -17.13 -27.20 23.49
CA SER A 242 -16.68 -28.44 22.85
C SER A 242 -17.22 -29.69 23.57
N GLY A 243 -18.55 -29.75 23.75
CA GLY A 243 -19.29 -30.99 23.87
C GLY A 243 -19.74 -31.41 22.48
N LYS A 244 -19.18 -32.52 21.97
CA LYS A 244 -19.65 -33.26 20.76
C LYS A 244 -19.90 -32.41 19.50
N GLY A 245 -18.83 -32.06 18.79
CA GLY A 245 -18.89 -31.61 17.39
C GLY A 245 -18.12 -32.57 16.49
N LYS A 246 -18.84 -33.34 15.67
CA LYS A 246 -18.32 -34.28 14.67
C LYS A 246 -17.56 -33.50 13.59
N GLY A 247 -16.23 -33.45 13.69
CA GLY A 247 -15.36 -32.81 12.71
C GLY A 247 -15.36 -33.58 11.39
N THR A 248 -15.74 -32.90 10.32
CA THR A 248 -15.57 -33.35 8.94
C THR A 248 -14.16 -32.97 8.46
N SER A 249 -13.17 -33.77 8.83
CA SER A 249 -11.90 -34.01 8.11
C SER A 249 -11.16 -35.09 8.90
N GLY A 250 -10.69 -36.14 8.22
CA GLY A 250 -10.18 -37.37 8.84
C GLY A 250 -8.84 -37.26 9.58
N GLU A 251 -8.39 -36.06 9.94
CA GLU A 251 -7.16 -35.83 10.68
C GLU A 251 -7.52 -35.34 12.08
N GLY A 252 -7.01 -36.03 13.11
CA GLY A 252 -7.14 -35.58 14.49
C GLY A 252 -6.53 -34.18 14.69
N PRO A 253 -6.83 -33.49 15.80
CA PRO A 253 -6.20 -32.21 16.09
C PRO A 253 -4.67 -32.35 16.07
N LEU A 254 -4.00 -31.47 15.30
CA LEU A 254 -2.54 -31.43 15.21
C LEU A 254 -1.90 -31.34 16.61
N VAL A 255 -0.68 -31.89 16.72
CA VAL A 255 0.12 -31.74 17.92
C VAL A 255 0.39 -30.25 18.14
N VAL A 256 0.33 -29.77 19.38
CA VAL A 256 0.47 -28.33 19.73
C VAL A 256 1.71 -27.69 19.10
N THR A 257 2.79 -28.46 18.93
CA THR A 257 4.07 -27.99 18.38
C THR A 257 4.13 -27.94 16.86
N GLU A 258 3.11 -28.42 16.16
CA GLU A 258 2.94 -28.38 14.70
C GLU A 258 1.81 -27.41 14.29
N GLU A 259 1.08 -26.87 15.26
CA GLU A 259 0.05 -25.85 15.02
C GLU A 259 0.71 -24.51 14.71
N LEU A 260 0.52 -24.05 13.48
CA LEU A 260 1.04 -22.79 12.98
C LEU A 260 -0.03 -21.70 13.07
N HIS A 261 0.40 -20.54 13.54
CA HIS A 261 -0.43 -19.36 13.69
C HIS A 261 0.12 -18.18 12.90
N LEU A 262 -0.79 -17.29 12.52
CA LEU A 262 -0.49 -16.02 11.87
C LEU A 262 -1.01 -14.85 12.70
N ILE A 263 -0.20 -13.81 12.79
CA ILE A 263 -0.63 -12.49 13.24
C ILE A 263 -0.77 -11.62 11.99
N THR A 264 -1.89 -10.94 11.90
CA THR A 264 -2.22 -10.00 10.83
C THR A 264 -2.25 -8.59 11.39
N PHE A 265 -1.64 -7.68 10.67
CA PHE A 265 -1.75 -6.25 10.88
C PHE A 265 -2.66 -5.67 9.81
N THR A 266 -3.56 -4.78 10.20
CA THR A 266 -4.34 -3.97 9.27
C THR A 266 -4.09 -2.50 9.51
N LEU A 267 -4.03 -1.71 8.45
CA LEU A 267 -3.78 -0.27 8.48
C LEU A 267 -4.81 0.44 7.61
N ALA A 268 -5.61 1.32 8.22
CA ALA A 268 -6.49 2.23 7.49
C ALA A 268 -5.65 3.40 6.93
N TYR A 269 -5.16 3.24 5.72
CA TYR A 269 -4.32 4.22 5.03
C TYR A 269 -5.19 5.30 4.37
N ALA A 270 -4.87 6.56 4.64
CA ALA A 270 -5.53 7.73 4.06
C ALA A 270 -4.51 8.79 3.64
N TYR A 271 -4.39 9.07 2.33
CA TYR A 271 -3.48 10.08 1.81
C TYR A 271 -3.96 10.68 0.50
N CYS A 272 -3.99 12.02 0.41
CA CYS A 272 -4.42 12.78 -0.77
C CYS A 272 -5.76 12.30 -1.37
N GLY A 273 -6.74 11.91 -0.53
CA GLY A 273 -8.03 11.38 -0.97
C GLY A 273 -7.97 9.97 -1.58
N LEU A 274 -6.89 9.21 -1.32
CA LEU A 274 -6.91 7.74 -1.41
C LEU A 274 -7.22 7.20 -0.02
N GLU A 275 -8.17 6.29 0.07
CA GLU A 275 -8.42 5.51 1.27
C GLU A 275 -8.31 4.02 0.91
N LEU A 276 -7.50 3.29 1.68
CA LEU A 276 -7.25 1.87 1.47
C LEU A 276 -7.04 1.17 2.81
N GLU A 277 -7.58 -0.03 2.95
CA GLU A 277 -7.19 -0.94 4.02
C GLU A 277 -6.00 -1.78 3.53
N LEU A 278 -4.86 -1.62 4.20
CA LEU A 278 -3.65 -2.38 3.95
C LEU A 278 -3.57 -3.52 4.96
N GLU A 279 -3.11 -4.68 4.52
CA GLU A 279 -3.00 -5.88 5.35
C GLU A 279 -1.64 -6.54 5.13
N THR A 280 -1.02 -7.01 6.21
CA THR A 280 0.22 -7.82 6.15
C THR A 280 0.24 -8.84 7.28
N THR A 281 0.86 -9.99 7.03
CA THR A 281 0.90 -11.11 7.97
C THR A 281 2.32 -11.47 8.35
N THR A 282 2.49 -12.00 9.57
CA THR A 282 3.76 -12.57 10.03
C THR A 282 4.10 -13.84 9.26
N LEU A 283 5.35 -14.30 9.39
CA LEU A 283 5.64 -15.69 9.10
C LEU A 283 4.86 -16.59 10.08
N PRO A 284 4.54 -17.83 9.68
CA PRO A 284 3.96 -18.82 10.57
C PRO A 284 4.80 -19.02 11.82
N PHE A 285 4.15 -19.00 12.99
CA PHE A 285 4.80 -19.20 14.28
C PHE A 285 4.05 -20.23 15.12
N VAL A 286 4.74 -20.84 16.09
CA VAL A 286 4.17 -21.84 16.99
C VAL A 286 3.95 -21.24 18.39
N ILE A 287 2.85 -21.61 19.03
CA ILE A 287 2.53 -21.22 20.40
C ILE A 287 2.73 -22.41 21.34
N ILE A 288 3.61 -22.25 22.33
CA ILE A 288 3.87 -23.24 23.37
C ILE A 288 3.31 -22.80 24.72
N SER A 289 3.02 -23.77 25.58
CA SER A 289 2.61 -23.54 26.97
C SER A 289 3.78 -23.71 27.95
N ASN A 290 4.74 -24.57 27.60
CA ASN A 290 5.86 -24.96 28.46
C ASN A 290 7.16 -25.06 27.65
N ASN A 291 8.30 -24.75 28.28
CA ASN A 291 9.62 -24.74 27.66
C ASN A 291 10.07 -26.13 27.17
N ASN A 292 9.55 -27.21 27.72
CA ASN A 292 9.85 -28.56 27.22
C ASN A 292 9.35 -28.79 25.77
N GLN A 293 8.36 -28.01 25.31
CA GLN A 293 7.83 -28.06 23.93
C GLN A 293 8.70 -27.28 22.94
N PHE A 294 9.64 -26.47 23.42
CA PHE A 294 10.35 -25.50 22.60
C PHE A 294 11.19 -26.14 21.49
N SER A 295 11.89 -27.24 21.79
CA SER A 295 12.72 -27.95 20.80
C SER A 295 11.89 -28.49 19.64
N SER A 296 10.73 -29.06 19.93
CA SER A 296 9.80 -29.59 18.92
C SER A 296 9.15 -28.45 18.12
N ALA A 297 8.70 -27.38 18.78
CA ALA A 297 8.15 -26.21 18.10
C ALA A 297 9.18 -25.56 17.16
N TRP A 298 10.43 -25.46 17.60
CA TRP A 298 11.51 -24.91 16.78
C TRP A 298 11.83 -25.80 15.57
N ALA A 299 11.76 -27.13 15.71
CA ALA A 299 11.91 -28.04 14.60
C ALA A 299 10.82 -27.83 13.52
N SER A 300 9.56 -27.60 13.93
CA SER A 300 8.47 -27.27 13.01
C SER A 300 8.70 -25.95 12.26
N ILE A 301 9.18 -24.92 12.97
CA ILE A 301 9.55 -23.62 12.35
C ILE A 301 10.66 -23.79 11.32
N LEU A 302 11.73 -24.52 11.67
CA LEU A 302 12.82 -24.81 10.74
C LEU A 302 12.30 -25.56 9.52
N TRP A 303 11.54 -26.63 9.72
CA TRP A 303 11.00 -27.44 8.63
C TRP A 303 10.14 -26.61 7.68
N PHE A 304 9.19 -25.84 8.22
CA PHE A 304 8.30 -25.00 7.43
C PHE A 304 9.08 -23.94 6.65
N ASN A 305 9.94 -23.17 7.31
CA ASN A 305 10.65 -22.05 6.67
C ASN A 305 11.84 -22.50 5.81
N MET A 306 12.31 -23.75 5.90
CA MET A 306 13.33 -24.27 4.98
C MET A 306 12.75 -24.83 3.69
N LEU A 307 11.51 -25.33 3.73
CA LEU A 307 10.92 -26.09 2.63
C LEU A 307 9.74 -25.39 1.96
N SER A 308 9.07 -24.47 2.65
CA SER A 308 7.99 -23.66 2.09
C SER A 308 8.50 -22.30 1.62
N SER A 309 8.19 -21.96 0.37
CA SER A 309 8.27 -20.60 -0.15
C SER A 309 6.97 -19.82 0.06
N ASP A 310 5.87 -20.49 0.47
CA ASP A 310 4.60 -19.84 0.80
C ASP A 310 4.51 -19.61 2.33
N PRO A 311 4.34 -18.36 2.78
CA PRO A 311 4.07 -18.07 4.20
C PRO A 311 2.65 -18.45 4.65
N ARG A 312 1.81 -19.04 3.79
CA ARG A 312 0.44 -19.46 4.10
C ARG A 312 0.24 -20.97 4.10
#